data_AF-A0A0S9CJN6-F1
#
_entry.id   AF-A0A0S9CJN6-F1
#
_cell.length_a   1.000
_cell.length_b   1.000
_cell.length_c   1.000
_cell.angle_alpha   90.00
_cell.angle_beta   90.00
_cell.angle_gamma   90.00
#
_symmetry.space_group_name_H-M   'P 1'
#
loop_
_entity.id
_entity.type
_entity.pdbx_description
1 polymer ?
#
loop_
_entity_poly.entity_id
_entity_poly.type
_entity_poly.pdbx_seq_one_letter_code
_entity_poly.pdbx_strand_id
1 'polypeptide(L)'
;MTALTVAGLVRRFWPAIPIVVLAGLALIFRAQRDDVRQTLTNERSAWTASVERADRVRAEQERGFARQIATAATTFADRLAAREPIILRSTNTVREYAQTAAGRIHCRAAERVRDITALDAALYADDPGPSARGDGALPADAAASSGRR
;
A
#
# COMPACT_ATOMS: atom_id res chain seq x y z
N MET A 1 -47.10 31.11 -67.14
CA MET A 1 -47.30 32.10 -66.06
C MET A 1 -46.68 31.69 -64.72
N THR A 2 -45.83 30.66 -64.66
CA THR A 2 -45.19 30.19 -63.41
C THR A 2 -43.76 30.71 -63.23
N ALA A 3 -43.03 30.97 -64.32
CA ALA A 3 -41.64 31.45 -64.24
C ALA A 3 -41.52 32.91 -63.76
N LEU A 4 -42.45 33.79 -64.17
CA LEU A 4 -42.46 35.22 -63.79
C LEU A 4 -42.79 35.44 -62.31
N THR A 5 -43.66 34.62 -61.73
CA THR A 5 -44.02 34.68 -60.31
C THR A 5 -42.88 34.17 -59.42
N VAL A 6 -42.17 33.11 -59.85
CA VAL A 6 -40.99 32.58 -59.17
C VAL A 6 -39.84 33.60 -59.17
N ALA A 7 -39.56 34.26 -60.31
CA ALA A 7 -38.52 35.29 -60.40
C ALA A 7 -38.79 36.51 -59.49
N GLY A 8 -40.06 36.92 -59.37
CA GLY A 8 -40.49 37.99 -58.48
C GLY A 8 -40.31 37.65 -56.99
N LEU A 9 -40.63 36.42 -56.59
CA LEU A 9 -40.40 35.95 -55.22
C LEU A 9 -38.91 35.86 -54.90
N VAL A 10 -38.10 35.32 -55.81
CA VAL A 10 -36.65 35.20 -55.62
C VAL A 10 -36.01 36.59 -55.42
N ARG A 11 -36.38 37.60 -56.21
CA ARG A 11 -35.86 38.97 -56.02
C ARG A 11 -36.30 39.60 -54.70
N ARG A 12 -37.51 39.29 -54.24
CA ARG A 12 -38.07 39.81 -52.97
C ARG A 12 -37.41 39.20 -51.74
N PHE A 13 -37.10 37.90 -51.79
CA PHE A 13 -36.53 37.15 -50.65
C PHE A 13 -35.01 36.94 -50.73
N TRP A 14 -34.35 37.33 -51.83
CA TRP A 14 -32.88 37.35 -51.95
C TRP A 14 -32.16 37.94 -50.73
N PRO A 15 -32.55 39.10 -50.16
CA PRO A 15 -31.86 39.65 -48.99
C PRO A 15 -32.04 38.82 -47.71
N ALA A 16 -33.00 37.90 -47.65
CA ALA A 16 -33.20 37.01 -46.50
C ALA A 16 -32.29 35.77 -46.54
N ILE A 17 -31.79 35.39 -47.73
CA ILE A 17 -30.87 34.25 -47.90
C ILE A 17 -29.64 34.35 -46.98
N PRO A 18 -28.88 35.46 -46.92
CA PRO A 18 -27.72 35.53 -46.02
C PRO A 18 -28.11 35.37 -44.55
N ILE A 19 -29.28 35.86 -44.14
CA ILE A 19 -29.77 35.73 -42.76
C ILE A 19 -30.07 34.26 -42.44
N VAL A 20 -30.75 33.55 -43.35
CA VAL A 20 -31.06 32.12 -43.18
C VAL A 20 -29.77 31.29 -43.16
N VAL A 21 -28.80 31.60 -44.02
CA VAL A 21 -27.49 30.93 -44.04
C VAL A 21 -26.74 31.17 -42.72
N LEU A 22 -26.70 32.41 -42.23
CA LEU A 22 -26.06 32.73 -40.94
C LEU A 22 -26.76 32.05 -39.77
N ALA A 23 -28.10 31.99 -39.78
CA ALA A 23 -28.86 31.28 -38.76
C ALA A 23 -28.57 29.77 -38.78
N GLY A 24 -28.51 29.16 -39.97
CA GLY A 24 -28.13 27.76 -40.13
C GLY A 24 -26.71 27.48 -39.63
N LEU A 25 -25.74 28.31 -40.01
CA LEU A 25 -24.36 28.21 -39.51
C LEU A 25 -24.29 28.37 -37.98
N ALA A 26 -25.03 29.33 -37.41
CA ALA A 26 -25.07 29.54 -35.96
C ALA A 26 -25.61 28.31 -35.21
N LEU A 27 -26.63 27.64 -35.76
CA LEU A 27 -27.16 26.40 -35.18
C LEU A 27 -26.14 25.25 -35.27
N ILE A 28 -25.46 25.10 -36.40
CA ILE A 28 -24.41 24.08 -36.56
C ILE A 28 -23.27 24.30 -35.56
N PHE A 29 -22.78 25.54 -35.44
CA PHE A 29 -21.72 25.87 -34.47
C PHE A 29 -22.17 25.67 -33.02
N ARG A 30 -23.45 25.92 -32.72
CA ARG A 30 -24.00 25.67 -31.39
C ARG A 30 -24.04 24.18 -31.09
N ALA A 31 -24.54 23.36 -32.01
CA ALA A 31 -24.58 21.91 -31.87
C ALA A 31 -23.17 21.32 -31.63
N GLN A 32 -22.18 21.72 -32.45
CA GLN A 32 -20.79 21.28 -32.26
C GLN A 32 -20.22 21.68 -30.89
N ARG A 33 -20.52 22.88 -30.41
CA ARG A 33 -20.08 23.32 -29.08
C ARG A 33 -20.74 22.52 -27.96
N ASP A 34 -22.02 22.20 -28.12
CA ASP A 34 -22.77 21.43 -27.13
C ASP A 34 -22.27 19.97 -27.09
N ASP A 35 -21.95 19.37 -28.24
CA ASP A 35 -21.34 18.03 -28.32
C ASP A 35 -19.98 17.98 -27.62
N VAL A 36 -19.09 18.94 -27.90
CA VAL A 36 -17.78 19.02 -27.24
C VAL A 36 -17.93 19.21 -25.73
N ARG A 37 -18.87 20.05 -25.29
CA ARG A 37 -19.16 20.26 -23.86
C ARG A 37 -19.67 18.99 -23.20
N GLN A 38 -20.56 18.25 -23.85
CA GLN A 38 -21.06 16.98 -23.34
C GLN A 38 -19.91 15.96 -23.20
N THR A 39 -19.08 15.81 -24.22
CA THR A 39 -17.91 14.92 -24.17
C THR A 39 -16.97 15.29 -23.04
N LEU A 40 -16.58 16.55 -22.91
CA LEU A 40 -15.71 17.02 -21.82
C LEU A 40 -16.33 16.82 -20.45
N THR A 41 -17.65 16.98 -20.31
CA THR A 41 -18.36 16.75 -19.05
C THR A 41 -18.38 15.27 -18.69
N ASN A 42 -18.58 14.40 -19.67
CA ASN A 42 -18.56 12.96 -19.50
C ASN A 42 -17.15 12.45 -19.16
N GLU A 43 -16.12 12.97 -19.82
CA GLU A 43 -14.73 12.64 -19.50
C GLU A 43 -14.35 13.11 -18.09
N ARG A 44 -14.74 14.33 -17.71
CA ARG A 44 -14.52 14.83 -16.35
C ARG A 44 -15.25 14.00 -15.31
N SER A 45 -16.51 13.65 -15.53
CA SER A 45 -17.27 12.84 -14.57
C SER A 45 -16.70 11.43 -14.44
N ALA A 46 -16.27 10.81 -15.54
CA ALA A 46 -15.61 9.51 -15.54
C ALA A 46 -14.27 9.58 -14.78
N TRP A 47 -13.49 10.64 -14.98
CA TRP A 47 -12.23 10.87 -14.27
C TRP A 47 -12.46 11.12 -12.78
N THR A 48 -13.41 11.97 -12.39
CA THR A 48 -13.72 12.19 -10.98
C THR A 48 -14.19 10.91 -10.30
N ALA A 49 -14.98 10.09 -11.00
CA ALA A 49 -15.45 8.82 -10.47
C ALA A 49 -14.31 7.78 -10.34
N SER A 50 -13.29 7.82 -11.21
CA SER A 50 -12.13 6.93 -11.09
C SER A 50 -11.22 7.36 -9.94
N VAL A 51 -11.02 8.66 -9.74
CA VAL A 51 -10.29 9.22 -8.60
C VAL A 51 -10.98 8.85 -7.29
N GLU A 52 -12.30 9.06 -7.19
CA GLU A 52 -13.05 8.73 -5.98
C GLU A 52 -12.98 7.22 -5.66
N ARG A 53 -13.07 6.36 -6.68
CA ARG A 53 -12.87 4.92 -6.52
C ARG A 53 -11.46 4.58 -6.04
N ALA A 54 -10.44 5.22 -6.60
CA ALA A 54 -9.05 5.01 -6.17
C ALA A 54 -8.83 5.44 -4.72
N ASP A 55 -9.40 6.56 -4.30
CA ASP A 55 -9.30 7.06 -2.93
C ASP A 55 -10.00 6.15 -1.92
N ARG A 56 -11.18 5.60 -2.29
CA ARG A 56 -11.86 4.59 -1.47
C ARG A 56 -11.01 3.33 -1.31
N VAL A 57 -10.41 2.83 -2.39
CA VAL A 57 -9.53 1.65 -2.35
C VAL A 57 -8.30 1.91 -1.48
N ARG A 58 -7.68 3.09 -1.59
CA ARG A 58 -6.55 3.48 -0.72
C ARG A 58 -6.95 3.51 0.75
N ALA A 59 -8.07 4.14 1.08
CA ALA A 59 -8.56 4.20 2.46
C ALA A 59 -8.90 2.80 3.02
N GLU A 60 -9.45 1.91 2.19
CA GLU A 60 -9.70 0.52 2.57
C GLU A 60 -8.41 -0.27 2.80
N GLN A 61 -7.40 -0.08 1.94
CA GLN A 61 -6.08 -0.69 2.09
C GLN A 61 -5.38 -0.20 3.36
N GLU A 62 -5.41 1.10 3.64
CA GLU A 62 -4.85 1.67 4.87
C GLU A 62 -5.51 1.08 6.13
N ARG A 63 -6.85 0.98 6.15
CA ARG A 63 -7.58 0.34 7.25
C ARG A 63 -7.25 -1.15 7.36
N GLY A 64 -7.14 -1.85 6.24
CA GLY A 64 -6.77 -3.26 6.19
C GLY A 64 -5.39 -3.49 6.75
N PHE A 65 -4.41 -2.68 6.35
CA PHE A 65 -3.03 -2.75 6.81
C PHE A 65 -2.91 -2.44 8.31
N ALA A 66 -3.59 -1.39 8.80
CA ALA A 66 -3.63 -1.08 10.23
C ALA A 66 -4.18 -2.24 11.07
N ARG A 67 -5.24 -2.90 10.59
CA ARG A 67 -5.81 -4.09 11.25
C ARG A 67 -4.86 -5.28 11.22
N GLN A 68 -4.13 -5.48 10.12
CA GLN A 68 -3.13 -6.54 10.00
C GLN A 68 -1.99 -6.32 11.00
N ILE A 69 -1.45 -5.10 11.10
CA ILE A 69 -0.42 -4.77 12.08
C ILE A 69 -0.93 -5.01 13.51
N ALA A 70 -2.13 -4.51 13.83
CA ALA A 70 -2.72 -4.70 15.16
C ALA A 70 -2.87 -6.19 15.49
N THR A 71 -3.41 -6.99 14.56
CA THR A 71 -3.57 -8.45 14.72
C THR A 71 -2.22 -9.17 14.87
N ALA A 72 -1.21 -8.75 14.12
CA ALA A 72 0.14 -9.30 14.23
C ALA A 72 0.73 -8.99 15.61
N ALA A 73 0.64 -7.75 16.07
CA ALA A 73 1.12 -7.32 17.38
C ALA A 73 0.45 -8.10 18.53
N THR A 74 -0.87 -8.27 18.49
CA THR A 74 -1.58 -9.07 19.51
C THR A 74 -1.15 -10.53 19.46
N THR A 75 -1.02 -11.12 18.27
CA THR A 75 -0.57 -12.52 18.13
C THR A 75 0.84 -12.73 18.68
N PHE A 76 1.76 -11.78 18.46
CA PHE A 76 3.10 -11.85 19.04
C PHE A 76 3.07 -11.72 20.56
N ALA A 77 2.27 -10.79 21.10
CA ALA A 77 2.08 -10.63 22.53
C ALA A 77 1.52 -11.91 23.17
N ASP A 78 0.49 -12.52 22.57
CA ASP A 78 -0.11 -13.76 23.05
C ASP A 78 0.90 -14.92 23.04
N ARG A 79 1.68 -15.05 21.97
CA ARG A 79 2.74 -16.07 21.88
C ARG A 79 3.83 -15.86 22.91
N LEU A 80 4.18 -14.61 23.22
CA LEU A 80 5.15 -14.29 24.25
C LEU A 80 4.61 -14.61 25.64
N ALA A 81 3.39 -14.18 25.94
CA ALA A 81 2.70 -14.47 27.20
C ALA A 81 2.56 -15.99 27.45
N ALA A 82 2.30 -16.77 26.40
CA ALA A 82 2.25 -18.23 26.50
C ALA A 82 3.62 -18.88 26.79
N ARG A 83 4.73 -18.27 26.36
CA ARG A 83 6.09 -18.78 26.55
C ARG A 83 6.74 -18.31 27.84
N GLU A 84 6.39 -17.12 28.32
CA GLU A 84 6.91 -16.53 29.54
C GLU A 84 6.92 -17.47 30.75
N PRO A 85 5.84 -18.18 31.11
CA PRO A 85 5.86 -19.09 32.26
C PRO A 85 6.81 -20.27 32.07
N ILE A 86 7.00 -20.75 30.84
CA ILE A 86 7.94 -21.83 30.53
C ILE A 86 9.38 -21.32 30.70
N ILE A 87 9.68 -20.13 30.20
CA ILE A 87 10.99 -19.48 30.31
C ILE A 87 11.33 -19.21 31.78
N LEU A 88 10.37 -18.68 32.55
CA LEU A 88 10.55 -18.43 33.98
C LEU A 88 10.75 -19.74 34.75
N ARG A 89 9.94 -20.77 34.46
CA ARG A 89 10.08 -22.09 35.09
C ARG A 89 11.42 -22.73 34.79
N SER A 90 11.84 -22.78 33.53
CA SER A 90 13.13 -23.38 33.16
C SER A 90 14.30 -22.64 33.80
N THR A 91 14.26 -21.30 33.80
CA THR A 91 15.30 -20.46 34.43
C THR A 91 15.36 -20.69 35.94
N ASN A 92 14.20 -20.77 36.61
CA ASN A 92 14.15 -21.07 38.04
C ASN A 92 14.67 -22.49 38.34
N THR A 93 14.25 -23.48 37.57
CA THR A 93 14.72 -24.87 37.73
C THR A 93 16.24 -24.98 37.54
N VAL A 94 16.82 -24.31 36.55
CA VAL A 94 18.27 -24.27 36.35
C VAL A 94 18.98 -23.61 37.54
N ARG A 95 18.42 -22.50 38.06
CA ARG A 95 18.97 -21.79 39.22
C ARG A 95 18.95 -22.65 40.48
N GLU A 96 17.83 -23.30 40.76
CA GLU A 96 17.66 -24.22 41.89
C GLU A 96 18.63 -25.39 41.78
N TYR A 97 18.72 -26.01 40.59
CA TYR A 97 19.67 -27.10 40.35
C TYR A 97 21.12 -26.65 40.57
N ALA A 98 21.51 -25.49 40.03
CA ALA A 98 22.85 -24.95 40.17
C ALA A 98 23.25 -24.66 41.63
N GLN A 99 22.29 -24.47 42.55
CA GLN A 99 22.56 -24.29 43.98
C GLN A 99 22.86 -25.62 44.71
N THR A 100 22.46 -26.77 44.15
CA THR A 100 22.71 -28.11 44.73
C THR A 100 24.18 -28.51 44.68
N ALA A 101 24.63 -29.48 45.49
CA ALA A 101 26.02 -29.92 45.48
C ALA A 101 26.46 -30.49 44.11
N ALA A 102 25.60 -31.31 43.47
CA ALA A 102 25.86 -31.89 42.15
C ALA A 102 25.81 -30.81 41.04
N GLY A 103 24.79 -29.94 41.07
CA GLY A 103 24.69 -28.84 40.12
C GLY A 103 25.81 -27.82 40.25
N ARG A 104 26.31 -27.55 41.47
CA ARG A 104 27.51 -26.73 41.66
C ARG A 104 28.73 -27.34 40.99
N ILE A 105 28.91 -28.66 40.95
CA ILE A 105 30.05 -29.28 40.26
C ILE A 105 29.93 -29.08 38.73
N HIS A 106 28.72 -29.24 38.17
CA HIS A 106 28.49 -29.08 36.74
C HIS A 106 28.43 -27.61 36.27
N CYS A 107 27.89 -26.70 37.09
CA CYS A 107 27.75 -25.27 36.78
C CYS A 107 28.94 -24.41 37.25
N ARG A 108 29.84 -24.89 38.13
CA ARG A 108 31.06 -24.18 38.57
C ARG A 108 32.31 -24.50 37.76
N ALA A 109 32.23 -25.06 36.57
CA ALA A 109 33.40 -24.96 35.72
C ALA A 109 33.57 -23.47 35.34
N ALA A 110 34.17 -22.67 36.22
CA ALA A 110 34.63 -21.32 35.96
C ALA A 110 35.59 -21.35 34.76
N GLU A 111 36.30 -22.46 34.58
CA GLU A 111 36.93 -22.90 33.34
C GLU A 111 35.98 -22.84 32.14
N ARG A 112 34.80 -23.49 32.16
CA ARG A 112 33.83 -23.40 31.04
C ARG A 112 33.28 -22.02 30.77
N VAL A 113 32.99 -21.22 31.80
CA VAL A 113 32.52 -19.84 31.58
C VAL A 113 33.63 -19.00 30.95
N ARG A 114 34.88 -19.19 31.39
CA ARG A 114 36.06 -18.59 30.76
C ARG A 114 36.30 -19.11 29.35
N ASP A 115 36.10 -20.40 29.09
CA ASP A 115 36.24 -21.00 27.75
C ASP A 115 35.19 -20.46 26.79
N ILE A 116 33.93 -20.31 27.24
CA ILE A 116 32.88 -19.68 26.43
C ILE A 116 33.20 -18.22 26.18
N THR A 117 33.66 -17.49 27.19
CA THR A 117 34.04 -16.07 27.04
C THR A 117 35.27 -15.91 26.13
N ALA A 118 36.24 -16.82 26.22
CA ALA A 118 37.41 -16.86 25.35
C ALA A 118 37.05 -17.27 23.92
N LEU A 119 36.12 -18.21 23.76
CA LEU A 119 35.60 -18.61 22.45
C LEU A 119 34.80 -17.49 21.79
N ASP A 120 33.95 -16.78 22.55
CA ASP A 120 33.19 -15.62 22.08
C ASP A 120 34.14 -14.48 21.66
N ALA A 121 35.14 -14.18 22.49
CA ALA A 121 36.19 -13.22 22.16
C ALA A 121 37.01 -13.63 20.93
N ALA A 122 37.26 -14.93 20.72
CA ALA A 122 37.95 -15.42 19.54
C ALA A 122 37.06 -15.39 18.28
N LEU A 123 35.76 -15.64 18.43
CA LEU A 123 34.80 -15.66 17.32
C LEU A 123 34.52 -14.24 16.79
N TYR A 124 34.53 -13.25 17.68
CA TYR A 124 34.31 -11.83 17.35
C TYR A 124 35.61 -10.99 17.40
N ALA A 125 36.79 -11.63 17.40
CA ALA A 125 38.09 -10.95 17.45
C ALA A 125 38.32 -10.00 16.26
N ASP A 126 37.78 -10.34 15.10
CA ASP A 126 37.91 -9.57 13.85
C ASP A 126 36.60 -8.84 13.47
N ASP A 127 35.55 -8.93 14.29
CA ASP A 127 34.27 -8.28 14.01
C ASP A 127 34.34 -6.82 14.51
N PRO A 128 34.27 -5.80 13.63
CA PRO A 128 34.21 -4.42 14.07
C PRO A 128 32.96 -4.27 14.95
N GLY A 129 33.19 -3.95 16.22
CA GLY A 129 32.19 -4.02 17.31
C GLY A 129 30.80 -3.47 16.97
N PRO A 130 29.77 -3.87 17.74
CA PRO A 130 28.37 -3.75 17.37
C PRO A 130 28.08 -2.34 16.85
N SER A 131 27.74 -2.26 15.56
CA SER A 131 27.16 -1.05 15.00
C SER A 131 26.05 -0.59 15.93
N ALA A 132 26.21 0.62 16.45
CA ALA A 132 25.25 1.22 17.35
C ALA A 132 23.89 1.20 16.66
N ARG A 133 22.98 0.35 17.15
CA ARG A 133 21.53 0.45 16.98
C ARG A 133 21.06 0.59 15.53
N GLY A 134 20.92 -0.56 14.87
CA GLY A 134 19.87 -0.91 13.91
C GLY A 134 19.28 0.19 13.02
N ASP A 135 19.85 0.32 11.82
CA ASP A 135 19.17 0.83 10.62
C ASP A 135 19.32 -0.16 9.43
N GLY A 136 19.58 -1.43 9.74
CA GLY A 136 19.60 -2.50 8.74
C GLY A 136 18.18 -2.81 8.29
N ALA A 137 17.82 -2.37 7.08
CA ALA A 137 16.60 -2.78 6.40
C ALA A 137 16.49 -4.32 6.45
N LEU A 138 15.44 -4.81 7.11
CA LEU A 138 15.12 -6.23 7.14
C LEU A 138 15.01 -6.75 5.71
N PRO A 139 15.64 -7.89 5.35
CA PRO A 139 15.39 -8.51 4.07
C PRO A 139 13.91 -8.86 3.97
N ALA A 140 13.25 -8.41 2.90
CA ALA A 140 11.88 -8.76 2.62
C ALA A 140 11.80 -10.29 2.53
N ASP A 141 11.02 -10.91 3.41
CA ASP A 141 10.68 -12.32 3.33
C ASP A 141 10.17 -12.61 1.91
N ALA A 142 11.02 -13.24 1.12
CA ALA A 142 10.63 -13.82 -0.15
C ALA A 142 9.48 -14.78 0.16
N ALA A 143 8.34 -14.50 -0.46
CA ALA A 143 7.08 -15.18 -0.28
C ALA A 143 7.28 -16.68 -0.03
N ALA A 144 6.77 -17.16 1.11
CA ALA A 144 6.58 -18.58 1.34
C ALA A 144 5.85 -19.17 0.12
N SER A 145 6.59 -19.94 -0.68
CA SER A 145 6.00 -20.70 -1.77
C SER A 145 5.03 -21.70 -1.15
N SER A 146 3.75 -21.39 -1.28
CA SER A 146 2.66 -22.29 -0.94
C SER A 146 2.68 -23.49 -1.88
N GLY A 147 2.90 -24.68 -1.33
CA GLY A 147 2.14 -25.87 -1.73
C GLY A 147 2.80 -26.90 -2.66
N ARG A 148 3.21 -28.01 -2.04
CA ARG A 148 2.63 -29.36 -2.18
C ARG A 148 2.59 -30.00 -3.59
N ARG A 149 3.42 -31.05 -3.78
CA ARG A 149 2.99 -32.43 -4.07
C ARG A 149 4.05 -33.42 -3.64
#